data_AF-A0A7K4I6X4-F1
#
_entry.id   AF-A0A7K4I6X4-F1
#
_cell.length_a   1.000
_cell.length_b   1.000
_cell.length_c   1.000
_cell.angle_alpha   90.00
_cell.angle_beta   90.00
_cell.angle_gamma   90.00
#
_symmetry.space_group_name_H-M   'P 1'
#
loop_
_entity.id
_entity.type
_entity.pdbx_description
1 polymer ?
#
loop_
_entity_poly.entity_id
_entity_poly.type
_entity_poly.pdbx_seq_one_letter_code
_entity_poly.pdbx_strand_id
1 'polypeptide(L)' 'MKYLKELKAPKGVKIREIYFTFGRYDGIIVFEAPDEATAMKFVMQTGFSTQYAMETLVAVPANQI' A
#
# COMPACT_ATOMS: atom_id res chain seq x y z
N MET A 1 -14.43 -0.28 3.52
CA MET A 1 -13.91 -1.43 4.30
C MET A 1 -13.76 -2.74 3.52
N LYS A 2 -14.73 -3.17 2.69
CA LYS A 2 -14.62 -4.44 1.94
C LYS A 2 -13.40 -4.52 1.01
N TYR A 3 -13.07 -3.41 0.35
CA TYR A 3 -11.96 -3.32 -0.60
C TYR A 3 -10.59 -3.71 -0.02
N LEU A 4 -10.21 -3.17 1.14
CA LEU A 4 -8.89 -3.46 1.74
C LEU A 4 -8.74 -4.92 2.18
N LYS A 5 -9.83 -5.55 2.64
CA LYS A 5 -9.83 -6.97 3.01
C LYS A 5 -9.72 -7.91 1.81
N GLU A 6 -10.15 -7.46 0.64
CA GLU A 6 -10.18 -8.24 -0.61
C GLU A 6 -9.11 -7.76 -1.61
N LEU A 7 -8.21 -6.87 -1.18
CA LEU A 7 -7.21 -6.26 -2.05
C LEU A 7 -6.26 -7.32 -2.57
N LYS A 8 -6.35 -7.60 -3.87
CA LYS A 8 -5.43 -8.52 -4.55
C LYS A 8 -4.23 -7.73 -5.07
N ALA A 9 -3.04 -8.26 -4.79
CA ALA A 9 -1.82 -7.68 -5.30
C ALA A 9 -1.78 -7.82 -6.84
N PRO A 10 -1.59 -6.73 -7.60
CA PRO A 10 -1.36 -6.82 -9.04
C PRO A 10 -0.03 -7.49 -9.34
N LYS A 11 0.17 -7.91 -10.60
CA LYS A 11 1.42 -8.55 -11.03
C LYS A 11 2.62 -7.65 -10.72
N GLY A 12 3.62 -8.21 -10.03
CA GLY A 12 4.82 -7.48 -9.63
C GLY A 12 4.72 -6.76 -8.29
N VAL A 13 3.56 -6.75 -7.64
CA VAL A 13 3.40 -6.23 -6.28
C VAL A 13 3.20 -7.39 -5.32
N LYS A 14 3.82 -7.31 -4.14
CA LYS A 14 3.60 -8.24 -3.04
C LYS A 14 3.10 -7.48 -1.83
N ILE A 15 1.83 -7.67 -1.49
CA ILE A 15 1.27 -7.14 -0.23
C ILE A 15 1.84 -8.00 0.90
N ARG A 16 2.51 -7.35 1.86
CA ARG A 16 3.05 -7.98 3.07
C ARG A 16 1.98 -8.04 4.14
N GLU A 17 1.42 -6.88 4.47
CA GLU A 17 0.50 -6.74 5.60
C GLU A 17 -0.52 -5.64 5.33
N ILE A 18 -1.69 -5.77 5.95
CA ILE A 18 -2.74 -4.74 5.95
C ILE A 18 -3.21 -4.55 7.39
N TYR A 19 -3.12 -3.32 7.88
CA TYR A 19 -3.56 -2.96 9.21
C TYR A 19 -4.70 -1.95 9.15
N PHE A 20 -5.56 -1.97 10.16
CA PHE A 20 -6.46 -0.87 10.47
C PHE A 20 -5.90 -0.11 11.66
N THR A 21 -6.01 1.21 11.63
CA THR A 21 -5.42 2.09 12.62
C THR A 21 -6.47 3.05 13.14
N PHE A 22 -6.39 3.39 14.43
CA PHE A 22 -7.22 4.44 15.05
C PHE A 22 -6.39 5.71 15.13
N GLY A 23 -6.33 6.47 14.03
CA GLY A 23 -5.47 7.64 13.93
C GLY A 23 -5.86 8.53 12.75
N ARG A 24 -4.90 9.33 12.26
CA ARG A 24 -5.13 10.22 11.12
C ARG A 24 -5.53 9.48 9.84
N TYR A 25 -5.00 8.27 9.66
CA TYR A 25 -5.37 7.36 8.59
C TYR A 25 -5.99 6.11 9.21
N ASP A 26 -6.99 5.54 8.54
CA ASP A 26 -7.73 4.37 9.04
C ASP A 26 -7.11 3.03 8.64
N GLY A 27 -6.08 3.04 7.79
CA GLY A 27 -5.41 1.81 7.35
C GLY A 27 -4.01 2.03 6.79
N ILE A 28 -3.23 0.95 6.87
CA ILE A 28 -1.85 0.87 6.38
C ILE A 28 -1.76 -0.36 5.48
N ILE A 29 -1.11 -0.21 4.33
CA ILE A 29 -0.75 -1.33 3.45
C ILE A 29 0.77 -1.35 3.35
N VAL A 30 1.38 -2.44 3.81
CA VAL A 30 2.81 -2.68 3.61
C VAL A 30 2.94 -3.56 2.38
N PHE A 31 3.69 -3.12 1.38
CA PHE A 31 3.87 -3.87 0.14
C PHE A 31 5.28 -3.66 -0.43
N GLU A 32 5.68 -4.58 -1.31
CA GLU A 32 6.90 -4.49 -2.10
C GLU A 32 6.57 -4.40 -3.58
N ALA A 33 7.39 -3.67 -4.31
CA ALA A 33 7.39 -3.57 -5.76
C ALA A 33 8.84 -3.53 -6.26
N PRO A 34 9.11 -3.99 -7.50
CA PRO A 34 10.47 -4.01 -8.06
C PRO A 34 11.02 -2.61 -8.36
N ASP A 35 10.15 -1.63 -8.59
CA ASP A 35 10.49 -0.25 -8.92
C ASP A 35 9.36 0.72 -8.53
N GLU A 36 9.70 2.01 -8.49
CA GLU A 36 8.77 3.08 -8.10
C GLU A 36 7.60 3.23 -9.08
N ALA A 37 7.80 2.95 -10.37
CA ALA A 37 6.75 3.05 -11.38
C ALA A 37 5.66 1.98 -11.15
N THR A 38 6.06 0.78 -10.77
CA THR A 38 5.17 -0.33 -10.43
C THR A 38 4.45 -0.05 -9.11
N ALA A 39 5.15 0.49 -8.11
CA ALA A 39 4.54 0.95 -6.86
C ALA A 39 3.48 2.04 -7.10
N MET A 40 3.80 3.06 -7.88
CA MET A 40 2.90 4.19 -8.16
C MET A 40 1.63 3.73 -8.87
N LYS A 41 1.74 2.81 -9.85
CA LYS A 41 0.55 2.24 -10.52
C LYS A 41 -0.39 1.56 -9.52
N PHE A 42 0.15 0.80 -8.58
CA PHE A 42 -0.65 0.13 -7.55
C PHE A 42 -1.30 1.12 -6.58
N VAL A 43 -0.55 2.12 -6.12
CA VAL A 43 -1.05 3.19 -5.24
C VAL A 43 -2.15 3.98 -5.93
N MET A 44 -1.97 4.37 -7.18
CA MET A 44 -2.99 5.09 -7.97
C MET A 44 -4.26 4.25 -8.15
N GLN A 45 -4.14 2.98 -8.54
CA GLN A 45 -5.28 2.07 -8.69
C GLN A 45 -6.06 1.93 -7.38
N THR A 46 -5.34 1.77 -6.26
CA THR A 46 -5.92 1.67 -4.92
C THR A 46 -6.63 2.97 -4.52
N GLY A 47 -5.99 4.11 -4.73
CA GLY A 47 -6.54 5.44 -4.43
C GLY A 47 -7.80 5.75 -5.24
N PHE A 48 -7.77 5.52 -6.56
CA PHE A 48 -8.95 5.72 -7.42
C PHE A 48 -10.12 4.80 -7.05
N SER A 49 -9.83 3.55 -6.66
CA SER A 49 -10.88 2.57 -6.34
C SER A 49 -11.54 2.82 -4.97
N THR A 50 -10.82 3.46 -4.04
CA THR A 50 -11.27 3.67 -2.67
C THR A 50 -11.74 5.09 -2.39
N GLN A 51 -11.28 6.07 -3.17
CA GLN A 51 -11.42 7.50 -2.91
C GLN A 51 -10.83 7.92 -1.55
N TYR A 52 -9.86 7.17 -1.03
CA TYR A 52 -9.21 7.49 0.24
C TYR A 52 -8.12 8.54 0.07
N ALA A 53 -7.96 9.39 1.10
CA ALA A 53 -6.76 10.19 1.25
C ALA A 53 -5.60 9.25 1.60
N MET A 54 -4.52 9.27 0.82
CA MET A 54 -3.41 8.33 0.97
C MET A 54 -2.08 9.08 1.07
N GLU A 55 -1.17 8.53 1.86
CA GLU A 55 0.23 8.94 1.95
C GLU A 55 1.09 7.70 1.72
N THR A 56 2.10 7.80 0.86
CA THR A 56 2.99 6.69 0.53
C THR A 56 4.41 7.03 0.96
N LEU A 57 5.01 6.14 1.74
CA LEU A 57 6.36 6.30 2.29
C LEU A 57 7.24 5.16 1.78
N VAL A 58 8.45 5.48 1.31
CA VAL A 58 9.45 4.48 0.94
C VAL A 58 10.10 3.95 2.22
N ALA A 59 9.99 2.64 2.44
CA ALA A 59 10.61 1.99 3.59
C ALA A 59 12.08 1.65 3.28
N VAL A 60 12.98 2.06 4.16
CA VAL A 60 14.39 1.61 4.18
C VAL A 60 14.55 0.61 5.34
N PRO A 61 14.93 -0.65 5.08
CA PRO A 61 15.14 -1.64 6.14
C PRO A 61 16.19 -1.18 7.15
N ALA A 62 15.87 -1.28 8.45
CA ALA A 62 16.78 -0.85 9.51
C ALA A 62 18.11 -1.63 9.53
N ASN A 63 18.15 -2.85 8.98
CA ASN A 63 19.36 -3.66 8.88
C ASN A 63 20.27 -3.29 7.70
N GLN A 64 19.89 -2.30 6.89
CA GLN A 64 20.70 -1.76 5.78
C GLN A 64 21.44 -0.47 6.16
N ILE A 65 21.34 -0.05 7.42
CA ILE A 65 21.99 1.13 7.99
C ILE A 65 22.97 0.70 9.07
#